data_AF-A0A7Y7DJ11-F1
#
_entry.id   AF-A0A7Y7DJ11-F1
#
_cell.length_a   1.000
_cell.length_b   1.000
_cell.length_c   1.000
_cell.angle_alpha   90.00
_cell.angle_beta   90.00
_cell.angle_gamma   90.00
#
_symmetry.space_group_name_H-M   'P 1'
#
loop_
_entity.id
_entity.type
_entity.pdbx_description
1 polymer ?
#
loop_
_entity_poly.entity_id
_entity_poly.type
_entity_poly.pdbx_seq_one_letter_code
_entity_poly.pdbx_strand_id
1 'polypeptide(L)'
;MINTINAFSEASVNLLKIRQLDQQDISGFADILAQAEQREGSAKDFLQSLSPEELKLVQKANSMAVSINVDSLSAEGAQNLLSQPDGSDLVDLNNDGLVEVGQAFTIRFPPVNAPASVKAAWDEATKDLPPFEKATMELTMHHMIYGTHLDIPGAEKKQALPPEQQWNATNIQLLENYARSNLEFRVSYEGWTPYNEQLKAVYDSFFNTLSGGGSAPRPGFTTEQPAVNNAPTVIPSDTPDSEDDTTSSEADTEAHQPTSLLNEVHQLILAARLGIDREKIKELEKEMEAVRNDATLSAEQKAEKLQALQQEIEQLIEQARQRAVEEEKRKATLEATTVMQKERLNIV
;
A
#
# COMPACT_ATOMS: atom_id res chain seq x y z
N MET A 1 -23.12 -13.93 34.06
CA MET A 1 -22.14 -13.01 33.44
C MET A 1 -20.80 -13.72 33.44
N ILE A 2 -20.39 -14.25 32.29
CA ILE A 2 -18.99 -14.61 32.02
C ILE A 2 -18.33 -13.32 31.50
N ASN A 3 -17.05 -13.11 31.79
CA ASN A 3 -16.37 -11.85 31.49
C ASN A 3 -15.68 -11.94 30.10
N THR A 4 -16.43 -11.77 29.01
CA THR A 4 -16.00 -12.04 27.61
C THR A 4 -14.88 -11.12 27.09
N ILE A 5 -14.38 -10.18 27.91
CA ILE A 5 -13.36 -9.18 27.57
C ILE A 5 -12.02 -9.81 27.11
N ASN A 6 -11.76 -11.08 27.42
CA ASN A 6 -10.55 -11.80 27.00
C ASN A 6 -10.60 -12.34 25.55
N ALA A 7 -11.64 -12.07 24.76
CA ALA A 7 -11.76 -12.56 23.38
C ALA A 7 -10.92 -11.75 22.36
N PHE A 8 -10.74 -10.44 22.59
CA PHE A 8 -10.06 -9.54 21.64
C PHE A 8 -8.62 -9.23 22.04
N SER A 9 -7.76 -9.02 21.04
CA SER A 9 -6.42 -8.43 21.25
C SER A 9 -6.51 -6.97 21.73
N GLU A 10 -5.45 -6.43 22.34
CA GLU A 10 -5.40 -5.01 22.71
C GLU A 10 -5.56 -4.08 21.49
N ALA A 11 -4.96 -4.46 20.36
CA ALA A 11 -5.12 -3.73 19.09
C ALA A 11 -6.57 -3.74 18.62
N SER A 12 -7.24 -4.89 18.66
CA SER A 12 -8.65 -5.04 18.32
C SER A 12 -9.55 -4.19 19.24
N VAL A 13 -9.35 -4.24 20.55
CA VAL A 13 -10.11 -3.43 21.52
C VAL A 13 -9.90 -1.93 21.28
N ASN A 14 -8.68 -1.50 20.95
CA ASN A 14 -8.39 -0.09 20.68
C ASN A 14 -8.98 0.38 19.34
N LEU A 15 -9.00 -0.47 18.32
CA LEU A 15 -9.69 -0.20 17.05
C LEU A 15 -11.20 -0.06 17.25
N LEU A 16 -11.86 -0.94 18.00
CA LEU A 16 -13.30 -0.82 18.28
C LEU A 16 -13.65 0.48 19.05
N LYS A 17 -12.80 0.90 19.99
CA LYS A 17 -12.97 2.21 20.67
C LYS A 17 -12.84 3.40 19.70
N ILE A 18 -11.89 3.35 18.76
CA ILE A 18 -11.73 4.39 17.72
C ILE A 18 -12.98 4.41 16.81
N ARG A 19 -13.58 3.25 16.53
CA ARG A 19 -14.87 3.08 15.83
C ARG A 19 -16.09 3.48 16.69
N GLN A 20 -15.86 4.08 17.87
CA GLN A 20 -16.87 4.58 18.81
C GLN A 20 -17.81 3.50 19.38
N LEU A 21 -17.37 2.24 19.45
CA LEU A 21 -18.07 1.21 20.23
C LEU A 21 -17.80 1.42 21.72
N ASP A 22 -18.85 1.34 22.54
CA ASP A 22 -18.72 1.31 23.99
C ASP A 22 -18.47 -0.12 24.53
N GLN A 23 -18.43 -0.30 25.85
CA GLN A 23 -18.17 -1.61 26.45
C GLN A 23 -19.29 -2.63 26.23
N GLN A 24 -20.55 -2.18 26.05
CA GLN A 24 -21.67 -3.06 25.73
C GLN A 24 -21.64 -3.45 24.25
N ASP A 25 -21.37 -2.50 23.35
CA ASP A 25 -21.13 -2.77 21.92
C ASP A 25 -19.98 -3.77 21.73
N ILE A 26 -18.84 -3.56 22.41
CA ILE A 26 -17.67 -4.46 22.30
C ILE A 26 -18.00 -5.87 22.81
N SER A 27 -18.74 -6.00 23.92
CA SER A 27 -19.17 -7.32 24.41
C SER A 27 -20.14 -7.99 23.43
N GLY A 28 -21.12 -7.25 22.91
CA GLY A 28 -22.08 -7.76 21.94
C GLY A 28 -21.41 -8.23 20.65
N PHE A 29 -20.38 -7.53 20.17
CA PHE A 29 -19.62 -7.97 19.00
C PHE A 29 -18.77 -9.21 19.30
N ALA A 30 -18.15 -9.32 20.48
CA ALA A 30 -17.47 -10.56 20.91
C ALA A 30 -18.44 -11.75 20.97
N ASP A 31 -19.63 -11.53 21.53
CA ASP A 31 -20.67 -12.56 21.64
C ASP A 31 -21.24 -12.95 20.26
N ILE A 32 -21.24 -12.04 19.25
CA ILE A 32 -21.56 -12.36 17.85
C ILE A 32 -20.47 -13.23 17.23
N LEU A 33 -19.18 -12.89 17.37
CA LEU A 33 -18.09 -13.68 16.79
C LEU A 33 -18.03 -15.10 17.41
N ALA A 34 -18.16 -15.21 18.73
CA ALA A 34 -18.19 -16.50 19.42
C ALA A 34 -19.38 -17.38 19.00
N GLN A 35 -20.49 -16.80 18.54
CA GLN A 35 -21.63 -17.53 17.95
C GLN A 35 -21.37 -17.94 16.49
N ALA A 36 -20.60 -17.16 15.73
CA ALA A 36 -20.19 -17.51 14.37
C ALA A 36 -19.26 -18.74 14.38
N GLU A 37 -18.23 -18.74 15.24
CA GLU A 37 -17.27 -19.85 15.39
C GLU A 37 -17.94 -21.19 15.74
N GLN A 38 -19.03 -21.16 16.50
CA GLN A 38 -19.73 -22.35 17.00
C GLN A 38 -20.77 -22.93 16.03
N ARG A 39 -21.00 -22.30 14.87
CA ARG A 39 -22.13 -22.63 14.00
C ARG A 39 -21.73 -23.31 12.71
N GLU A 40 -22.37 -24.44 12.42
CA GLU A 40 -22.31 -25.07 11.10
C GLU A 40 -23.12 -24.25 10.07
N GLY A 41 -22.49 -23.89 8.96
CA GLY A 41 -23.10 -23.10 7.87
C GLY A 41 -22.06 -22.22 7.15
N SER A 42 -22.51 -21.35 6.26
CA SER A 42 -21.67 -20.27 5.73
C SER A 42 -21.81 -18.99 6.57
N ALA A 43 -20.83 -18.09 6.46
CA ALA A 43 -20.91 -16.76 7.06
C ALA A 43 -22.15 -15.96 6.59
N LYS A 44 -22.63 -16.19 5.36
CA LYS A 44 -23.87 -15.59 4.85
C LYS A 44 -25.11 -16.10 5.60
N ASP A 45 -25.19 -17.41 5.87
CA ASP A 45 -26.30 -18.00 6.62
C ASP A 45 -26.33 -17.53 8.09
N PHE A 46 -25.15 -17.25 8.68
CA PHE A 46 -25.05 -16.63 9.99
C PHE A 46 -25.53 -15.17 9.95
N LEU A 47 -24.96 -14.34 9.09
CA LEU A 47 -25.32 -12.93 8.94
C LEU A 47 -26.82 -12.73 8.59
N GLN A 48 -27.41 -13.58 7.74
CA GLN A 48 -28.86 -13.55 7.44
C GLN A 48 -29.76 -13.87 8.65
N SER A 49 -29.22 -14.50 9.71
CA SER A 49 -29.98 -14.86 10.90
C SER A 49 -29.79 -13.92 12.09
N LEU A 50 -28.87 -12.95 11.99
CA LEU A 50 -28.70 -11.88 12.97
C LEU A 50 -29.89 -10.92 12.93
N SER A 51 -30.23 -10.34 14.08
CA SER A 51 -31.21 -9.26 14.16
C SER A 51 -30.72 -7.99 13.44
N PRO A 52 -31.63 -7.05 13.08
CA PRO A 52 -31.24 -5.76 12.51
C PRO A 52 -30.33 -4.94 13.43
N GLU A 53 -30.38 -5.18 14.73
CA GLU A 53 -29.55 -4.55 15.75
C GLU A 53 -28.15 -5.16 15.80
N GLU A 54 -28.03 -6.49 15.73
CA GLU A 54 -26.74 -7.19 15.62
C GLU A 54 -26.05 -6.89 14.29
N LEU A 55 -26.78 -6.81 13.17
CA LEU A 55 -26.22 -6.40 11.89
C LEU A 55 -25.70 -4.95 11.89
N LYS A 56 -26.37 -4.02 12.60
CA LYS A 56 -25.83 -2.67 12.82
C LYS A 56 -24.57 -2.69 13.68
N LEU A 57 -24.48 -3.59 14.66
CA LEU A 57 -23.28 -3.75 15.48
C LEU A 57 -22.11 -4.29 14.66
N VAL A 58 -22.32 -5.31 13.81
CA VAL A 58 -21.31 -5.79 12.84
C VAL A 58 -20.91 -4.68 11.86
N GLN A 59 -21.87 -3.90 11.35
CA GLN A 59 -21.62 -2.76 10.46
C GLN A 59 -20.72 -1.71 11.14
N LYS A 60 -21.03 -1.33 12.39
CA LYS A 60 -20.27 -0.36 13.19
C LYS A 60 -18.88 -0.90 13.56
N ALA A 61 -18.78 -2.16 13.98
CA ALA A 61 -17.54 -2.84 14.30
C ALA A 61 -16.57 -2.89 13.10
N ASN A 62 -17.09 -2.95 11.86
CA ASN A 62 -16.32 -2.94 10.62
C ASN A 62 -16.22 -1.56 9.93
N SER A 63 -16.56 -0.45 10.61
CA SER A 63 -16.53 0.92 10.05
C SER A 63 -17.37 1.15 8.78
N MET A 64 -18.36 0.30 8.48
CA MET A 64 -19.08 0.35 7.20
C MET A 64 -20.05 1.54 7.13
N ALA A 65 -19.84 2.42 6.16
CA ALA A 65 -20.70 3.59 5.92
C ALA A 65 -22.11 3.24 5.39
N VAL A 66 -22.29 2.04 4.83
CA VAL A 66 -23.57 1.55 4.27
C VAL A 66 -24.06 0.32 5.03
N SER A 67 -25.38 0.15 5.08
CA SER A 67 -26.03 -1.02 5.68
C SER A 67 -25.65 -2.32 4.98
N ILE A 68 -25.33 -3.35 5.75
CA ILE A 68 -24.98 -4.68 5.21
C ILE A 68 -26.17 -5.29 4.46
N ASN A 69 -26.02 -5.51 3.16
CA ASN A 69 -26.92 -6.33 2.34
C ASN A 69 -26.28 -7.71 2.14
N VAL A 70 -26.61 -8.66 3.03
CA VAL A 70 -25.95 -9.98 3.08
C VAL A 70 -26.02 -10.73 1.75
N ASP A 71 -27.14 -10.66 1.04
CA ASP A 71 -27.35 -11.36 -0.23
C ASP A 71 -26.33 -10.94 -1.29
N SER A 72 -25.94 -9.66 -1.29
CA SER A 72 -24.98 -9.07 -2.24
C SER A 72 -23.50 -9.34 -1.93
N LEU A 73 -23.16 -9.88 -0.76
CA LEU A 73 -21.77 -10.15 -0.38
C LEU A 73 -21.24 -11.39 -1.12
N SER A 74 -19.93 -11.45 -1.36
CA SER A 74 -19.26 -12.72 -1.68
C SER A 74 -19.23 -13.64 -0.44
N ALA A 75 -18.69 -14.85 -0.60
CA ALA A 75 -18.43 -15.73 0.55
C ALA A 75 -17.34 -15.14 1.47
N GLU A 76 -16.32 -14.50 0.87
CA GLU A 76 -15.18 -13.89 1.57
C GLU A 76 -15.59 -12.62 2.31
N GLY A 77 -16.22 -11.68 1.60
CA GLY A 77 -16.74 -10.45 2.18
C GLY A 77 -17.73 -10.69 3.31
N ALA A 78 -18.49 -11.79 3.26
CA ALA A 78 -19.32 -12.22 4.38
C ALA A 78 -18.52 -12.81 5.56
N GLN A 79 -17.48 -13.62 5.29
CA GLN A 79 -16.64 -14.22 6.33
C GLN A 79 -15.78 -13.16 7.05
N ASN A 80 -15.17 -12.24 6.31
CA ASN A 80 -14.30 -11.20 6.85
C ASN A 80 -15.02 -10.11 7.67
N LEU A 81 -16.36 -10.02 7.61
CA LEU A 81 -17.15 -9.23 8.55
C LEU A 81 -17.20 -9.84 9.97
N LEU A 82 -16.85 -11.12 10.08
CA LEU A 82 -16.83 -11.93 11.31
C LEU A 82 -15.39 -12.21 11.78
N SER A 83 -14.40 -11.50 11.22
CA SER A 83 -13.00 -11.53 11.63
C SER A 83 -12.73 -10.64 12.86
N GLN A 84 -11.57 -10.83 13.48
CA GLN A 84 -11.02 -9.95 14.51
C GLN A 84 -10.91 -8.50 14.01
N PRO A 85 -11.21 -7.48 14.85
CA PRO A 85 -11.17 -6.07 14.48
C PRO A 85 -9.82 -5.54 13.94
N ASP A 86 -8.71 -6.21 14.27
CA ASP A 86 -7.34 -5.96 13.77
C ASP A 86 -7.01 -6.68 12.45
N GLY A 87 -7.86 -7.61 12.01
CA GLY A 87 -7.73 -8.35 10.77
C GLY A 87 -6.67 -9.46 10.77
N SER A 88 -6.28 -9.96 11.94
CA SER A 88 -5.29 -11.05 12.09
C SER A 88 -5.73 -12.42 11.55
N ASP A 89 -7.04 -12.62 11.38
CA ASP A 89 -7.74 -13.82 10.91
C ASP A 89 -8.60 -13.58 9.65
N LEU A 90 -8.37 -12.48 8.94
CA LEU A 90 -8.93 -12.27 7.61
C LEU A 90 -8.55 -13.43 6.68
N VAL A 91 -9.39 -13.69 5.67
CA VAL A 91 -9.16 -14.66 4.59
C VAL A 91 -9.19 -13.97 3.22
N ASP A 92 -8.43 -14.54 2.29
CA ASP A 92 -8.50 -14.27 0.84
C ASP A 92 -8.89 -15.62 0.21
N LEU A 93 -10.18 -15.83 -0.07
CA LEU A 93 -10.73 -17.13 -0.46
C LEU A 93 -10.57 -17.40 -1.95
N ASN A 94 -10.52 -16.35 -2.78
CA ASN A 94 -10.33 -16.48 -4.22
C ASN A 94 -8.83 -16.44 -4.63
N ASN A 95 -7.96 -15.99 -3.71
CA ASN A 95 -6.52 -15.82 -3.85
C ASN A 95 -6.09 -14.77 -4.92
N ASP A 96 -6.93 -13.78 -5.23
CA ASP A 96 -6.66 -12.72 -6.20
C ASP A 96 -5.85 -11.54 -5.64
N GLY A 97 -5.59 -11.54 -4.33
CA GLY A 97 -4.77 -10.54 -3.64
C GLY A 97 -5.52 -9.28 -3.21
N LEU A 98 -6.82 -9.16 -3.49
CA LEU A 98 -7.71 -8.28 -2.74
C LEU A 98 -8.24 -9.03 -1.50
N VAL A 99 -8.54 -8.29 -0.45
CA VAL A 99 -9.26 -8.81 0.72
C VAL A 99 -10.59 -8.08 0.80
N GLU A 100 -11.68 -8.81 0.57
CA GLU A 100 -13.05 -8.32 0.68
C GLU A 100 -13.51 -8.25 2.14
N VAL A 101 -13.99 -7.10 2.60
CA VAL A 101 -14.66 -6.93 3.90
C VAL A 101 -16.05 -6.35 3.67
N GLY A 102 -17.07 -7.19 3.74
CA GLY A 102 -18.42 -6.87 3.28
C GLY A 102 -18.45 -6.62 1.77
N GLN A 103 -18.48 -5.35 1.38
CA GLN A 103 -18.39 -4.88 -0.02
C GLN A 103 -17.13 -4.03 -0.27
N ALA A 104 -16.30 -3.79 0.75
CA ALA A 104 -15.07 -3.02 0.61
C ALA A 104 -13.92 -3.94 0.19
N PHE A 105 -13.14 -3.51 -0.80
CA PHE A 105 -11.92 -4.21 -1.21
C PHE A 105 -10.71 -3.52 -0.59
N THR A 106 -9.79 -4.28 -0.01
CA THR A 106 -8.53 -3.77 0.52
C THR A 106 -7.35 -4.47 -0.12
N ILE A 107 -6.33 -3.71 -0.49
CA ILE A 107 -5.03 -4.24 -0.92
C ILE A 107 -4.17 -4.42 0.33
N ARG A 108 -3.48 -5.56 0.43
CA ARG A 108 -2.55 -5.88 1.52
C ARG A 108 -1.34 -6.63 0.97
N PHE A 109 -0.14 -6.30 1.45
CA PHE A 109 1.04 -7.11 1.19
C PHE A 109 1.82 -7.41 2.49
N PRO A 110 2.30 -8.65 2.70
CA PRO A 110 2.04 -9.84 1.90
C PRO A 110 0.54 -10.20 1.92
N PRO A 111 0.05 -10.85 0.86
CA PRO A 111 -1.35 -11.28 0.79
C PRO A 111 -1.68 -12.20 1.96
N VAL A 112 -2.95 -12.26 2.32
CA VAL A 112 -3.43 -13.01 3.49
C VAL A 112 -2.98 -14.47 3.47
N ASN A 113 -2.98 -15.10 2.29
CA ASN A 113 -2.54 -16.48 2.10
C ASN A 113 -1.02 -16.69 2.06
N ALA A 114 -0.20 -15.64 2.21
CA ALA A 114 1.25 -15.76 2.18
C ALA A 114 1.77 -16.61 3.36
N PRO A 115 2.76 -17.51 3.13
CA PRO A 115 3.42 -18.27 4.19
C PRO A 115 4.00 -17.37 5.30
N ALA A 116 4.05 -17.90 6.53
CA ALA A 116 4.58 -17.16 7.68
C ALA A 116 6.01 -16.64 7.49
N SER A 117 6.85 -17.36 6.71
CA SER A 117 8.19 -16.90 6.33
C SER A 117 8.18 -15.66 5.44
N VAL A 118 7.17 -15.49 4.58
CA VAL A 118 7.01 -14.33 3.70
C VAL A 118 6.52 -13.12 4.50
N LYS A 119 5.58 -13.34 5.42
CA LYS A 119 5.12 -12.31 6.38
C LYS A 119 6.29 -11.81 7.25
N ALA A 120 7.03 -12.71 7.89
CA ALA A 120 8.20 -12.36 8.69
C ALA A 120 9.31 -11.66 7.88
N ALA A 121 9.59 -12.11 6.64
CA ALA A 121 10.57 -11.45 5.77
C ALA A 121 10.15 -10.03 5.38
N TRP A 122 8.84 -9.79 5.20
CA TRP A 122 8.32 -8.44 4.90
C TRP A 122 8.41 -7.52 6.11
N ASP A 123 7.98 -7.99 7.28
CA ASP A 123 7.98 -7.15 8.47
C ASP A 123 9.41 -6.78 8.89
N GLU A 124 10.39 -7.68 8.79
CA GLU A 124 11.81 -7.33 8.98
C GLU A 124 12.33 -6.36 7.89
N ALA A 125 11.90 -6.52 6.63
CA ALA A 125 12.28 -5.61 5.55
C ALA A 125 11.61 -4.23 5.59
N THR A 126 10.56 -4.05 6.41
CA THR A 126 9.76 -2.81 6.47
C THR A 126 9.62 -2.20 7.87
N LYS A 127 10.21 -2.81 8.91
CA LYS A 127 10.05 -2.40 10.33
C LYS A 127 10.38 -0.94 10.63
N ASP A 128 11.35 -0.37 9.91
CA ASP A 128 11.84 1.00 10.09
C ASP A 128 11.16 2.01 9.14
N LEU A 129 10.20 1.57 8.32
CA LEU A 129 9.43 2.44 7.43
C LEU A 129 8.27 3.11 8.17
N PRO A 130 8.02 4.42 7.98
CA PRO A 130 6.77 5.04 8.42
C PRO A 130 5.55 4.44 7.67
N PRO A 131 4.33 4.57 8.22
CA PRO A 131 3.16 3.84 7.71
C PRO A 131 2.80 4.10 6.24
N PHE A 132 2.98 5.34 5.75
CA PHE A 132 2.67 5.67 4.35
C PHE A 132 3.67 5.02 3.38
N GLU A 133 4.96 5.06 3.73
CA GLU A 133 6.04 4.48 2.96
C GLU A 133 5.92 2.95 2.95
N LYS A 134 5.56 2.31 4.08
CA LYS A 134 5.20 0.89 4.11
C LYS A 134 3.99 0.60 3.21
N ALA A 135 2.89 1.35 3.32
CA ALA A 135 1.71 1.15 2.46
C ALA A 135 1.98 1.33 0.96
N THR A 136 2.87 2.28 0.59
CA THR A 136 3.32 2.46 -0.80
C THR A 136 4.12 1.24 -1.27
N MET A 137 5.04 0.75 -0.44
CA MET A 137 5.86 -0.43 -0.69
C MET A 137 5.00 -1.71 -0.81
N GLU A 138 3.97 -1.84 0.03
CA GLU A 138 2.97 -2.91 -0.05
C GLU A 138 2.20 -2.88 -1.36
N LEU A 139 1.73 -1.70 -1.78
CA LEU A 139 1.01 -1.52 -3.03
C LEU A 139 1.87 -1.84 -4.26
N THR A 140 3.16 -1.46 -4.26
CA THR A 140 4.11 -1.82 -5.32
C THR A 140 4.33 -3.34 -5.39
N MET A 141 4.60 -4.01 -4.26
CA MET A 141 4.78 -5.48 -4.25
C MET A 141 3.53 -6.24 -4.69
N HIS A 142 2.34 -5.78 -4.27
CA HIS A 142 1.05 -6.31 -4.70
C HIS A 142 0.88 -6.21 -6.22
N HIS A 143 1.11 -5.03 -6.81
CA HIS A 143 1.04 -4.80 -8.26
C HIS A 143 2.02 -5.69 -9.04
N MET A 144 3.22 -5.96 -8.51
CA MET A 144 4.18 -6.85 -9.19
C MET A 144 3.66 -8.29 -9.30
N ILE A 145 3.04 -8.81 -8.23
CA ILE A 145 2.45 -10.16 -8.21
C ILE A 145 1.15 -10.20 -9.03
N TYR A 146 0.14 -9.42 -8.63
CA TYR A 146 -1.24 -9.56 -9.08
C TYR A 146 -1.59 -8.71 -10.31
N GLY A 147 -0.79 -7.67 -10.62
CA GLY A 147 -1.08 -6.73 -11.69
C GLY A 147 -1.96 -5.58 -11.23
N THR A 148 -2.72 -4.96 -12.14
CA THR A 148 -3.76 -3.98 -11.78
C THR A 148 -5.14 -4.63 -11.82
N HIS A 149 -5.91 -4.51 -10.73
CA HIS A 149 -7.31 -4.97 -10.66
C HIS A 149 -8.28 -4.02 -11.39
N LEU A 150 -7.84 -3.42 -12.50
CA LEU A 150 -8.60 -2.49 -13.32
C LEU A 150 -9.09 -3.18 -14.60
N ASP A 151 -10.35 -2.97 -14.97
CA ASP A 151 -10.91 -3.45 -16.23
C ASP A 151 -10.40 -2.61 -17.42
N ILE A 152 -9.16 -2.88 -17.84
CA ILE A 152 -8.54 -2.27 -19.02
C ILE A 152 -9.03 -3.03 -20.28
N PRO A 153 -9.73 -2.38 -21.22
CA PRO A 153 -10.25 -3.07 -22.41
C PRO A 153 -9.14 -3.69 -23.26
N GLY A 154 -9.13 -5.02 -23.36
CA GLY A 154 -8.14 -5.78 -24.12
C GLY A 154 -6.92 -6.26 -23.34
N ALA A 155 -6.83 -5.98 -22.03
CA ALA A 155 -5.90 -6.66 -21.13
C ALA A 155 -6.56 -7.92 -20.54
N GLU A 156 -5.82 -9.03 -20.47
CA GLU A 156 -6.26 -10.20 -19.71
C GLU A 156 -5.98 -9.99 -18.22
N LYS A 157 -6.97 -10.26 -17.36
CA LYS A 157 -6.75 -10.24 -15.90
C LYS A 157 -5.76 -11.34 -15.55
N LYS A 158 -4.62 -10.97 -14.95
CA LYS A 158 -3.62 -11.95 -14.53
C LYS A 158 -4.22 -12.86 -13.48
N GLN A 159 -4.40 -14.13 -13.81
CA GLN A 159 -4.83 -15.13 -12.83
C GLN A 159 -3.72 -15.32 -11.80
N ALA A 160 -4.06 -15.21 -10.52
CA ALA A 160 -3.14 -15.46 -9.43
C ALA A 160 -2.72 -16.94 -9.36
N LEU A 161 -1.47 -17.18 -9.00
CA LEU A 161 -1.00 -18.53 -8.72
C LEU A 161 -1.45 -18.94 -7.30
N PRO A 162 -1.86 -20.21 -7.08
CA PRO A 162 -2.12 -20.75 -5.75
C PRO A 162 -0.94 -20.50 -4.78
N PRO A 163 -1.17 -20.30 -3.47
CA PRO A 163 -0.14 -19.83 -2.55
C PRO A 163 1.14 -20.67 -2.53
N GLU A 164 1.02 -22.00 -2.58
CA GLU A 164 2.14 -22.94 -2.61
C GLU A 164 2.95 -22.88 -3.90
N GLN A 165 2.35 -22.37 -4.98
CA GLN A 165 3.02 -22.09 -6.24
C GLN A 165 3.58 -20.66 -6.26
N GLN A 166 2.80 -19.65 -5.85
CA GLN A 166 3.23 -18.24 -5.81
C GLN A 166 4.49 -18.03 -4.94
N TRP A 167 4.60 -18.78 -3.84
CA TRP A 167 5.68 -18.63 -2.85
C TRP A 167 6.70 -19.78 -2.86
N ASN A 168 6.80 -20.54 -3.96
CA ASN A 168 7.91 -21.48 -4.15
C ASN A 168 9.20 -20.75 -4.58
N ALA A 169 10.35 -21.40 -4.40
CA ALA A 169 11.67 -20.81 -4.66
C ALA A 169 11.84 -20.29 -6.11
N THR A 170 11.28 -20.98 -7.11
CA THR A 170 11.34 -20.57 -8.52
C THR A 170 10.57 -19.26 -8.74
N ASN A 171 9.37 -19.14 -8.16
CA ASN A 171 8.52 -17.97 -8.36
C ASN A 171 8.93 -16.78 -7.47
N ILE A 172 9.53 -17.03 -6.30
CA ILE A 172 10.24 -16.02 -5.51
C ILE A 172 11.43 -15.46 -6.31
N GLN A 173 12.23 -16.31 -6.97
CA GLN A 173 13.35 -15.84 -7.79
C GLN A 173 12.88 -15.06 -9.03
N LEU A 174 11.76 -15.45 -9.66
CA LEU A 174 11.17 -14.68 -10.75
C LEU A 174 10.64 -13.32 -10.28
N LEU A 175 10.04 -13.25 -9.09
CA LEU A 175 9.60 -12.00 -8.47
C LEU A 175 10.80 -11.09 -8.12
N GLU A 176 11.90 -11.64 -7.58
CA GLU A 176 13.13 -10.88 -7.33
C GLU A 176 13.72 -10.31 -8.64
N ASN A 177 13.85 -11.13 -9.67
CA ASN A 177 14.38 -10.70 -10.98
C ASN A 177 13.51 -9.60 -11.60
N TYR A 178 12.18 -9.71 -11.49
CA TYR A 178 11.26 -8.68 -11.97
C TYR A 178 11.37 -7.38 -11.18
N ALA A 179 11.38 -7.47 -9.83
CA ALA A 179 11.54 -6.33 -8.94
C ALA A 179 12.85 -5.57 -9.17
N ARG A 180 13.96 -6.30 -9.37
CA ARG A 180 15.27 -5.71 -9.70
C ARG A 180 15.29 -5.07 -11.09
N SER A 181 14.71 -5.71 -12.12
CA SER A 181 14.66 -5.11 -13.45
C SER A 181 13.73 -3.89 -13.53
N ASN A 182 12.66 -3.85 -12.73
CA ASN A 182 11.82 -2.65 -12.58
C ASN A 182 12.60 -1.51 -11.90
N LEU A 183 13.34 -1.80 -10.83
CA LEU A 183 14.19 -0.81 -10.17
C LEU A 183 15.29 -0.28 -11.10
N GLU A 184 15.98 -1.15 -11.84
CA GLU A 184 16.97 -0.77 -12.86
C GLU A 184 16.36 0.13 -13.94
N PHE A 185 15.16 -0.23 -14.42
CA PHE A 185 14.42 0.58 -15.38
C PHE A 185 14.15 1.97 -14.80
N ARG A 186 13.50 2.08 -13.64
CA ARG A 186 13.16 3.36 -13.01
C ARG A 186 14.39 4.22 -12.68
N VAL A 187 15.47 3.61 -12.19
CA VAL A 187 16.76 4.31 -11.96
C VAL A 187 17.39 4.81 -13.26
N SER A 188 17.19 4.17 -14.41
CA SER A 188 17.74 4.65 -15.68
C SER A 188 17.02 5.87 -16.27
N TYR A 189 15.78 6.15 -15.83
CA TYR A 189 15.05 7.39 -16.18
C TYR A 189 15.13 8.48 -15.08
N GLU A 190 15.15 8.09 -13.81
CA GLU A 190 14.96 9.01 -12.67
C GLU A 190 16.20 9.15 -11.77
N GLY A 191 17.20 8.29 -11.95
CA GLY A 191 18.36 8.19 -11.08
C GLY A 191 18.04 7.52 -9.74
N TRP A 192 18.98 7.62 -8.80
CA TRP A 192 18.79 7.21 -7.41
C TRP A 192 18.05 8.30 -6.62
N THR A 193 16.73 8.36 -6.81
CA THR A 193 15.84 9.13 -5.92
C THR A 193 15.77 8.44 -4.54
N PRO A 194 15.40 9.14 -3.45
CA PRO A 194 15.25 8.52 -2.13
C PRO A 194 14.28 7.33 -2.11
N TYR A 195 13.23 7.38 -2.93
CA TYR A 195 12.30 6.26 -3.10
C TYR A 195 12.93 5.06 -3.83
N ASN A 196 13.81 5.30 -4.81
CA ASN A 196 14.53 4.24 -5.52
C ASN A 196 15.58 3.58 -4.62
N GLU A 197 16.24 4.35 -3.74
CA GLU A 197 17.11 3.81 -2.69
C GLU A 197 16.32 3.00 -1.65
N GLN A 198 15.14 3.48 -1.22
CA GLN A 198 14.25 2.77 -0.30
C GLN A 198 13.73 1.44 -0.89
N LEU A 199 13.27 1.44 -2.14
CA LEU A 199 12.91 0.23 -2.89
C LEU A 199 14.07 -0.77 -2.92
N LYS A 200 15.29 -0.31 -3.23
CA LYS A 200 16.49 -1.15 -3.23
C LYS A 200 16.73 -1.80 -1.86
N ALA A 201 16.63 -1.02 -0.78
CA ALA A 201 16.86 -1.50 0.58
C ALA A 201 15.82 -2.57 0.99
N VAL A 202 14.54 -2.32 0.73
CA VAL A 202 13.45 -3.28 1.01
C VAL A 202 13.62 -4.55 0.18
N TYR A 203 13.85 -4.43 -1.14
CA TYR A 203 14.06 -5.58 -2.02
C TYR A 203 15.28 -6.41 -1.60
N ASP A 204 16.43 -5.78 -1.31
CA ASP A 204 17.60 -6.52 -0.83
C ASP A 204 17.34 -7.19 0.53
N SER A 205 16.66 -6.55 1.49
CA SER A 205 16.34 -7.19 2.77
C SER A 205 15.36 -8.37 2.61
N PHE A 206 14.25 -8.16 1.89
CA PHE A 206 13.18 -9.13 1.68
C PHE A 206 13.66 -10.39 0.94
N PHE A 207 14.28 -10.23 -0.23
CA PHE A 207 14.70 -11.37 -1.04
C PHE A 207 15.93 -12.10 -0.47
N ASN A 208 16.85 -11.42 0.23
CA ASN A 208 17.94 -12.10 0.94
C ASN A 208 17.42 -12.95 2.11
N THR A 209 16.39 -12.46 2.82
CA THR A 209 15.75 -13.17 3.93
C THR A 209 15.00 -14.40 3.42
N LEU A 210 14.21 -14.26 2.35
CA LEU A 210 13.54 -15.40 1.69
C LEU A 210 14.53 -16.43 1.12
N SER A 211 15.70 -16.00 0.66
CA SER A 211 16.76 -16.87 0.12
C SER A 211 17.66 -17.49 1.21
N GLY A 212 17.31 -17.34 2.50
CA GLY A 212 18.03 -17.97 3.61
C GLY A 212 19.46 -17.45 3.84
N GLY A 213 19.77 -16.21 3.44
CA GLY A 213 21.07 -15.58 3.67
C GLY A 213 22.25 -16.15 2.86
N GLY A 214 21.99 -17.04 1.90
CA GLY A 214 23.02 -17.66 1.06
C GLY A 214 23.63 -16.69 0.06
N SER A 215 24.80 -16.13 0.37
CA SER A 215 25.53 -15.21 -0.52
C SER A 215 26.13 -15.90 -1.75
N ALA A 216 25.30 -16.25 -2.73
CA ALA A 216 25.74 -16.65 -4.06
C ALA A 216 26.30 -15.44 -4.82
N PRO A 217 27.41 -15.57 -5.59
CA PRO A 217 27.96 -14.46 -6.37
C PRO A 217 26.98 -13.96 -7.44
N ARG A 218 26.43 -12.76 -7.26
CA ARG A 218 25.57 -12.10 -8.25
C ARG A 218 26.41 -11.68 -9.47
N PRO A 219 25.96 -11.90 -10.72
CA PRO A 219 26.68 -11.46 -11.91
C PRO A 219 26.58 -9.92 -12.08
N GLY A 220 27.63 -9.21 -11.67
CA GLY A 220 28.04 -7.92 -12.25
C GLY A 220 27.06 -6.75 -12.20
N PHE A 221 26.80 -6.20 -11.00
CA PHE A 221 26.36 -4.80 -10.89
C PHE A 221 27.59 -3.88 -10.95
N THR A 222 27.80 -3.20 -12.07
CA THR A 222 28.93 -2.28 -12.24
C THR A 222 28.58 -0.90 -11.70
N THR A 223 28.90 -0.64 -10.42
CA THR A 223 28.80 0.70 -9.84
C THR A 223 29.95 1.60 -10.29
N GLU A 224 29.87 2.14 -11.51
CA GLU A 224 30.70 3.28 -11.90
C GLU A 224 30.17 4.56 -11.25
N GLN A 225 30.67 4.85 -10.05
CA GLN A 225 30.38 6.07 -9.31
C GLN A 225 31.38 7.16 -9.72
N PRO A 226 30.96 8.29 -10.34
CA PRO A 226 31.88 9.37 -10.68
C PRO A 226 32.43 10.02 -9.41
N ALA A 227 33.74 10.04 -9.26
CA ALA A 227 34.40 10.45 -8.03
C ALA A 227 34.30 11.97 -7.79
N VAL A 228 33.80 12.36 -6.61
CA VAL A 228 33.87 13.73 -6.08
C VAL A 228 34.73 13.70 -4.81
N ASN A 229 35.79 14.52 -4.78
CA ASN A 229 36.77 14.53 -3.70
C ASN A 229 36.26 15.30 -2.48
N ASN A 230 35.96 14.61 -1.39
CA ASN A 230 35.69 15.24 -0.09
C ASN A 230 36.94 15.24 0.79
N ALA A 231 37.47 16.42 1.09
CA ALA A 231 38.39 16.64 2.20
C ALA A 231 37.60 17.02 3.47
N PRO A 232 38.03 16.61 4.67
CA PRO A 232 37.26 16.83 5.90
C PRO A 232 37.44 18.26 6.44
N THR A 233 36.32 18.93 6.71
CA THR A 233 36.28 20.19 7.49
C THR A 233 35.65 19.93 8.85
N VAL A 234 36.26 20.47 9.90
CA VAL A 234 35.90 20.21 11.30
C VAL A 234 34.74 21.12 11.76
N ILE A 235 33.83 20.57 12.56
CA ILE A 235 32.78 21.31 13.26
C ILE A 235 33.33 21.83 14.60
N PRO A 236 33.16 23.14 14.91
CA PRO A 236 33.07 23.64 16.27
C PRO A 236 31.60 23.97 16.62
N SER A 237 31.13 23.46 17.75
CA SER A 237 29.84 23.86 18.35
C SER A 237 30.00 25.16 19.15
N ASP A 238 28.94 25.98 19.21
CA ASP A 238 28.73 26.94 20.31
C ASP A 238 27.23 27.34 20.44
N THR A 239 26.83 27.67 21.67
CA THR A 239 25.52 28.20 22.10
C THR A 239 25.77 29.17 23.27
N PRO A 240 24.97 30.24 23.51
CA PRO A 240 23.63 30.10 24.11
C PRO A 240 22.61 31.24 23.78
N ASP A 241 21.42 31.22 24.45
CA ASP A 241 20.57 32.32 25.02
C ASP A 241 20.46 33.73 24.34
N SER A 242 19.36 34.52 24.38
CA SER A 242 17.96 34.50 24.88
C SER A 242 17.19 35.72 24.24
N GLU A 243 16.01 36.29 24.60
CA GLU A 243 14.92 36.15 25.61
C GLU A 243 13.69 37.02 25.17
N ASP A 244 12.43 36.58 25.39
CA ASP A 244 11.12 37.33 25.27
C ASP A 244 10.77 38.05 23.92
N ASP A 245 9.52 38.42 23.56
CA ASP A 245 8.31 38.82 24.32
C ASP A 245 6.97 38.49 23.59
N THR A 246 5.85 38.65 24.29
CA THR A 246 4.42 38.60 23.92
C THR A 246 3.96 39.77 22.99
N THR A 247 2.79 39.80 22.33
CA THR A 247 1.40 39.60 22.81
C THR A 247 0.38 39.43 21.65
N SER A 248 -0.88 39.05 21.98
CA SER A 248 -2.13 38.95 21.17
C SER A 248 -2.34 39.98 20.03
N SER A 249 -3.12 39.72 18.96
CA SER A 249 -4.55 39.32 19.04
C SER A 249 -5.24 38.91 17.72
N GLU A 250 -6.31 38.12 17.87
CA GLU A 250 -7.56 38.05 17.07
C GLU A 250 -7.56 37.81 15.54
N ALA A 251 -8.24 36.71 15.18
CA ALA A 251 -9.08 36.48 14.00
C ALA A 251 -8.55 36.76 12.58
N ASP A 252 -8.47 35.69 11.78
CA ASP A 252 -9.48 35.54 10.71
C ASP A 252 -9.85 34.05 10.48
N THR A 253 -10.95 33.78 9.78
CA THR A 253 -11.53 32.42 9.66
C THR A 253 -11.67 31.96 8.22
N GLU A 254 -10.64 31.29 7.68
CA GLU A 254 -10.70 30.63 6.37
C GLU A 254 -10.52 29.11 6.46
N ALA A 255 -11.32 28.39 5.67
CA ALA A 255 -11.51 26.96 5.82
C ALA A 255 -10.34 26.15 5.25
N HIS A 256 -9.67 25.38 6.12
CA HIS A 256 -8.91 24.21 5.68
C HIS A 256 -9.87 23.23 5.00
N GLN A 257 -9.87 23.20 3.67
CA GLN A 257 -10.46 22.09 2.92
C GLN A 257 -9.53 20.88 3.12
N PRO A 258 -9.99 19.78 3.75
CA PRO A 258 -9.15 18.60 3.91
C PRO A 258 -8.83 18.03 2.52
N THR A 259 -7.59 17.58 2.34
CA THR A 259 -7.22 16.77 1.17
C THR A 259 -8.16 15.58 1.10
N SER A 260 -8.85 15.42 -0.03
CA SER A 260 -9.85 14.35 -0.12
C SER A 260 -9.12 13.01 -0.10
N LEU A 261 -9.66 12.03 0.63
CA LEU A 261 -9.15 10.64 0.63
C LEU A 261 -9.02 10.07 -0.80
N LEU A 262 -9.85 10.56 -1.72
CA LEU A 262 -9.80 10.24 -3.15
C LEU A 262 -8.51 10.75 -3.82
N ASN A 263 -8.02 11.94 -3.46
CA ASN A 263 -6.74 12.46 -3.95
C ASN A 263 -5.58 11.64 -3.40
N GLU A 264 -5.60 11.30 -2.12
CA GLU A 264 -4.52 10.51 -1.47
C GLU A 264 -4.44 9.10 -2.05
N VAL A 265 -5.59 8.43 -2.26
CA VAL A 265 -5.65 7.14 -2.97
C VAL A 265 -5.24 7.29 -4.45
N HIS A 266 -5.57 8.40 -5.11
CA HIS A 266 -5.10 8.66 -6.47
C HIS A 266 -3.57 8.80 -6.51
N GLN A 267 -2.97 9.61 -5.63
CA GLN A 267 -1.51 9.76 -5.51
C GLN A 267 -0.83 8.43 -5.14
N LEU A 268 -1.43 7.61 -4.28
CA LEU A 268 -0.93 6.28 -3.93
C LEU A 268 -0.90 5.34 -5.15
N ILE A 269 -1.97 5.32 -5.96
CA ILE A 269 -2.05 4.56 -7.21
C ILE A 269 -1.06 5.10 -8.25
N LEU A 270 -0.93 6.43 -8.40
CA LEU A 270 0.06 7.05 -9.30
C LEU A 270 1.49 6.67 -8.92
N ALA A 271 1.85 6.78 -7.63
CA ALA A 271 3.17 6.46 -7.12
C ALA A 271 3.52 4.96 -7.30
N ALA A 272 2.63 4.05 -6.90
CA ALA A 272 2.91 2.62 -6.94
C ALA A 272 2.80 2.00 -8.35
N ARG A 273 1.94 2.53 -9.23
CA ARG A 273 1.72 2.02 -10.59
C ARG A 273 2.65 2.67 -11.63
N LEU A 274 2.92 3.97 -11.49
CA LEU A 274 3.63 4.75 -12.51
C LEU A 274 5.02 5.20 -12.05
N GLY A 275 5.35 4.99 -10.77
CA GLY A 275 6.68 5.24 -10.22
C GLY A 275 7.08 6.71 -10.16
N ILE A 276 6.13 7.65 -10.22
CA ILE A 276 6.42 9.08 -10.29
C ILE A 276 7.16 9.53 -9.03
N ASP A 277 8.16 10.38 -9.22
CA ASP A 277 8.87 11.09 -8.15
C ASP A 277 7.91 11.93 -7.30
N ARG A 278 7.50 11.35 -6.16
CA ARG A 278 6.55 11.92 -5.20
C ARG A 278 7.00 13.26 -4.64
N GLU A 279 8.32 13.51 -4.53
CA GLU A 279 8.79 14.80 -4.03
C GLU A 279 8.60 15.89 -5.09
N LYS A 280 8.76 15.60 -6.39
CA LYS A 280 8.41 16.58 -7.45
C LYS A 280 6.92 16.93 -7.45
N ILE A 281 6.03 15.95 -7.23
CA ILE A 281 4.58 16.22 -7.09
C ILE A 281 4.32 17.11 -5.87
N LYS A 282 4.88 16.78 -4.70
CA LYS A 282 4.76 17.61 -3.49
C LYS A 282 5.33 19.02 -3.67
N GLU A 283 6.45 19.16 -4.38
CA GLU A 283 7.06 20.46 -4.69
C GLU A 283 6.14 21.29 -5.58
N LEU A 284 5.58 20.71 -6.65
CA LEU A 284 4.60 21.38 -7.52
C LEU A 284 3.29 21.72 -6.79
N GLU A 285 2.76 20.84 -5.95
CA GLU A 285 1.57 21.11 -5.10
C GLU A 285 1.86 22.24 -4.10
N LYS A 286 3.06 22.28 -3.51
CA LYS A 286 3.53 23.34 -2.60
C LYS A 286 3.77 24.67 -3.33
N GLU A 287 4.26 24.65 -4.56
CA GLU A 287 4.38 25.84 -5.41
C GLU A 287 3.01 26.37 -5.84
N MET A 288 2.04 25.51 -6.15
CA MET A 288 0.66 25.92 -6.40
C MET A 288 0.08 26.64 -5.17
N GLU A 289 0.27 26.10 -3.97
CA GLU A 289 -0.23 26.73 -2.75
C GLU A 289 0.54 28.02 -2.39
N ALA A 290 1.84 28.11 -2.73
CA ALA A 290 2.59 29.36 -2.64
C ALA A 290 2.07 30.43 -3.61
N VAL A 291 1.81 30.08 -4.88
CA VAL A 291 1.23 30.98 -5.90
C VAL A 291 -0.18 31.42 -5.53
N ARG A 292 -0.99 30.53 -4.93
CA ARG A 292 -2.31 30.88 -4.39
C ARG A 292 -2.20 31.97 -3.32
N ASN A 293 -1.27 31.83 -2.37
CA ASN A 293 -1.16 32.70 -1.19
C ASN A 293 -0.26 33.95 -1.40
N ASP A 294 0.52 34.02 -2.48
CA ASP A 294 1.37 35.17 -2.82
C ASP A 294 0.54 36.45 -3.04
N ALA A 295 0.60 37.42 -2.12
CA ALA A 295 -0.15 38.67 -2.21
C ALA A 295 0.36 39.65 -3.29
N THR A 296 1.48 39.36 -3.97
CA THR A 296 2.10 40.24 -4.96
C THR A 296 1.65 39.98 -6.41
N LEU A 297 1.08 38.81 -6.68
CA LEU A 297 0.62 38.42 -8.02
C LEU A 297 -0.82 38.88 -8.29
N SER A 298 -1.07 39.41 -9.49
CA SER A 298 -2.44 39.71 -9.94
C SER A 298 -3.27 38.43 -10.11
N ALA A 299 -4.59 38.53 -10.03
CA ALA A 299 -5.49 37.38 -10.20
C ALA A 299 -5.29 36.66 -11.55
N GLU A 300 -4.95 37.40 -12.60
CA GLU A 300 -4.67 36.89 -13.94
C GLU A 300 -3.32 36.13 -13.98
N GLN A 301 -2.27 36.69 -13.35
CA GLN A 301 -0.97 36.03 -13.21
C GLN A 301 -1.02 34.79 -12.31
N LYS A 302 -1.87 34.79 -11.28
CA LYS A 302 -2.14 33.59 -10.46
C LYS A 302 -2.82 32.50 -11.28
N ALA A 303 -3.85 32.84 -12.05
CA ALA A 303 -4.54 31.89 -12.91
C ALA A 303 -3.58 31.27 -13.95
N GLU A 304 -2.75 32.08 -14.61
CA GLU A 304 -1.77 31.61 -15.61
C GLU A 304 -0.72 30.69 -14.98
N LYS A 305 -0.12 31.05 -13.83
CA LYS A 305 0.85 30.20 -13.13
C LYS A 305 0.23 28.90 -12.62
N LEU A 306 -0.96 28.95 -12.01
CA LEU A 306 -1.65 27.75 -11.52
C LEU A 306 -2.04 26.82 -12.67
N GLN A 307 -2.43 27.37 -13.83
CA GLN A 307 -2.69 26.59 -15.03
C GLN A 307 -1.41 25.93 -15.58
N ALA A 308 -0.27 26.63 -15.56
CA ALA A 308 1.01 26.07 -15.98
C ALA A 308 1.46 24.89 -15.08
N LEU A 309 1.44 25.08 -13.75
CA LEU A 309 1.76 24.03 -12.77
C LEU A 309 0.80 22.83 -12.90
N GLN A 310 -0.49 23.09 -13.12
CA GLN A 310 -1.49 22.04 -13.34
C GLN A 310 -1.21 21.22 -14.62
N GLN A 311 -0.75 21.88 -15.69
CA GLN A 311 -0.34 21.22 -16.94
C GLN A 311 0.98 20.44 -16.79
N GLU A 312 1.90 20.88 -15.95
CA GLU A 312 3.14 20.14 -15.65
C GLU A 312 2.85 18.85 -14.87
N ILE A 313 1.95 18.91 -13.87
CA ILE A 313 1.43 17.73 -13.17
C ILE A 313 0.72 16.78 -14.16
N GLU A 314 -0.11 17.30 -15.07
CA GLU A 314 -0.81 16.48 -16.07
C GLU A 314 0.16 15.81 -17.06
N GLN A 315 1.23 16.50 -17.47
CA GLN A 315 2.30 15.92 -18.30
C GLN A 315 3.10 14.84 -17.56
N LEU A 316 3.41 15.02 -16.27
CA LEU A 316 4.08 14.00 -15.46
C LEU A 316 3.23 12.73 -15.33
N ILE A 317 1.92 12.88 -15.08
CA ILE A 317 0.97 11.76 -15.03
C ILE A 317 0.90 11.04 -16.38
N GLU A 318 0.81 11.77 -17.49
CA GLU A 318 0.66 11.16 -18.82
C GLU A 318 1.95 10.49 -19.33
N GLN A 319 3.12 11.09 -19.09
CA GLN A 319 4.40 10.41 -19.32
C GLN A 319 4.48 9.10 -18.55
N ALA A 320 4.11 9.10 -17.27
CA ALA A 320 4.25 7.95 -16.42
C ALA A 320 3.20 6.84 -16.72
N ARG A 321 2.00 7.20 -17.20
CA ARG A 321 1.06 6.25 -17.83
C ARG A 321 1.68 5.54 -19.02
N GLN A 322 2.38 6.27 -19.88
CA GLN A 322 3.04 5.69 -21.07
C GLN A 322 4.16 4.73 -20.66
N ARG A 323 4.92 5.04 -19.60
CA ARG A 323 5.89 4.10 -19.00
C ARG A 323 5.22 2.81 -18.52
N ALA A 324 4.12 2.88 -17.77
CA ALA A 324 3.43 1.68 -17.27
C ALA A 324 2.94 0.75 -18.41
N VAL A 325 2.48 1.32 -19.52
CA VAL A 325 2.09 0.58 -20.74
C VAL A 325 3.31 -0.05 -21.46
N GLU A 326 4.52 0.50 -21.28
CA GLU A 326 5.77 -0.11 -21.76
C GLU A 326 6.30 -1.18 -20.79
N GLU A 327 6.14 -0.98 -19.47
CA GLU A 327 6.50 -1.97 -18.45
C GLU A 327 5.64 -3.24 -18.56
N GLU A 328 4.32 -3.14 -18.78
CA GLU A 328 3.47 -4.32 -19.02
C GLU A 328 3.90 -5.09 -20.29
N LYS A 329 4.30 -4.40 -21.36
CA LYS A 329 4.86 -5.02 -22.58
C LYS A 329 6.21 -5.68 -22.30
N ARG A 330 7.08 -5.06 -21.50
CA ARG A 330 8.35 -5.67 -21.04
C ARG A 330 8.09 -6.90 -20.19
N LYS A 331 7.10 -6.87 -19.29
CA LYS A 331 6.71 -8.01 -18.43
C LYS A 331 6.30 -9.22 -19.28
N ALA A 332 5.37 -9.03 -20.22
CA ALA A 332 4.96 -10.07 -21.15
C ALA A 332 6.14 -10.60 -22.00
N THR A 333 7.07 -9.73 -22.41
CA THR A 333 8.27 -10.12 -23.17
C THR A 333 9.27 -10.93 -22.32
N LEU A 334 9.46 -10.56 -21.05
CA LEU A 334 10.29 -11.29 -20.09
C LEU A 334 9.70 -12.66 -19.77
N GLU A 335 8.40 -12.71 -19.44
CA GLU A 335 7.67 -13.96 -19.16
C GLU A 335 7.74 -14.91 -20.37
N ALA A 336 7.50 -14.42 -21.59
CA ALA A 336 7.64 -15.21 -22.82
C ALA A 336 9.10 -15.66 -23.09
N THR A 337 10.09 -14.82 -22.78
CA THR A 337 11.51 -15.18 -22.95
C THR A 337 11.92 -16.27 -21.96
N THR A 338 11.46 -16.22 -20.71
CA THR A 338 11.68 -17.28 -19.72
C THR A 338 10.97 -18.58 -20.10
N VAL A 339 9.77 -18.53 -20.71
CA VAL A 339 9.10 -19.73 -21.27
C VAL A 339 9.95 -20.34 -22.39
N MET A 340 10.37 -19.57 -23.40
CA MET A 340 11.22 -20.08 -24.48
C MET A 340 12.58 -20.62 -24.00
N GLN A 341 13.15 -20.07 -22.92
CA GLN A 341 14.37 -20.61 -22.29
C GLN A 341 14.11 -21.97 -21.61
N LYS A 342 12.97 -22.12 -20.91
CA LYS A 342 12.57 -23.42 -20.31
C LYS A 342 12.29 -24.48 -21.39
N GLU A 343 11.62 -24.12 -22.49
CA GLU A 343 11.41 -25.03 -23.62
C GLU A 343 12.73 -25.52 -24.22
N ARG A 344 13.71 -24.62 -24.43
CA ARG A 344 15.04 -25.00 -24.93
C ARG A 344 15.84 -25.87 -23.96
N LEU A 345 15.65 -25.71 -22.65
CA LEU A 345 16.32 -26.53 -21.62
C LEU A 345 15.70 -27.93 -21.46
N ASN A 346 14.46 -28.14 -21.89
CA ASN A 346 13.78 -29.44 -21.86
C ASN A 346 13.97 -30.27 -23.15
N ILE A 347 14.84 -29.85 -24.08
CA ILE A 347 15.06 -30.47 -25.40
C ILE A 347 16.53 -30.96 -25.56
N VAL A 348 17.23 -31.21 -24.46
CA VAL A 348 18.63 -31.70 -24.41
C VAL A 348 18.73 -32.96 -23.55
#